data_AF-N9VEQ2-F1
#
_entry.id   AF-N9VEQ2-F1
#
_cell.length_a   1.000
_cell.length_b   1.000
_cell.length_c   1.000
_cell.angle_alpha   90.00
_cell.angle_beta   90.00
_cell.angle_gamma   90.00
#
_symmetry.space_group_name_H-M   'P 1'
#
loop_
_entity.id
_entity.type
_entity.pdbx_description
1 polymer ?
#
loop_
_entity_poly.entity_id
_entity_poly.type
_entity_poly.pdbx_seq_one_letter_code
_entity_poly.pdbx_strand_id
1 'polypeptide(L)' 'MPLKCNNTQMLFDFVKNKHPEAKISHPSGLQTKFDFPCGLIMNVFNTGSVNFQGKSFENHTMSDLVNVIEAINR' A
#
# COMPACT_ATOMS: atom_id res chain seq x y z
N MET A 1 -5.67 -3.70 -10.81
CA MET A 1 -4.41 -3.65 -11.57
C MET A 1 -3.26 -3.47 -10.60
N PRO A 2 -2.12 -4.16 -10.78
CA PRO A 2 -0.91 -3.88 -10.01
C PRO A 2 -0.37 -2.49 -10.37
N LEU A 3 -0.20 -1.63 -9.38
CA LEU A 3 0.51 -0.36 -9.51
C LEU A 3 1.99 -0.61 -9.28
N LYS A 4 2.87 0.06 -10.03
CA LYS A 4 4.30 0.00 -9.79
C LYS A 4 4.69 1.17 -8.89
N CYS A 5 5.53 0.93 -7.89
CA CYS A 5 6.09 1.93 -7.00
C CYS A 5 7.61 1.82 -7.05
N ASN A 6 8.28 2.89 -7.49
CA ASN A 6 9.73 2.95 -7.64
C ASN A 6 10.45 2.99 -6.29
N ASN A 7 9.81 3.53 -5.25
CA ASN A 7 10.36 3.59 -3.89
C ASN A 7 9.35 3.07 -2.86
N THR A 8 9.39 1.76 -2.63
CA THR A 8 8.53 1.08 -1.65
C THR A 8 8.82 1.51 -0.21
N GLN A 9 10.06 1.93 0.09
CA GLN A 9 10.45 2.40 1.42
C GLN A 9 9.70 3.68 1.80
N MET A 10 9.65 4.66 0.89
CA MET A 10 8.87 5.90 1.08
C MET A 10 7.37 5.61 1.26
N LEU A 11 6.83 4.66 0.48
CA LEU A 11 5.44 4.24 0.64
C LEU A 11 5.19 3.61 2.02
N PHE A 12 6.11 2.79 2.53
CA PHE A 12 6.00 2.22 3.87
C PHE A 12 6.04 3.27 4.97
N ASP A 13 6.94 4.24 4.86
CA ASP A 13 7.05 5.33 5.84
C ASP A 13 5.80 6.21 5.81
N PHE A 14 5.25 6.49 4.63
CA PHE A 14 3.99 7.21 4.50
C PHE A 14 2.84 6.46 5.17
N VAL A 15 2.67 5.17 4.86
CA VAL A 15 1.59 4.34 5.41
C VAL A 15 1.69 4.25 6.93
N LYS A 16 2.90 4.05 7.48
CA LYS A 16 3.10 4.02 8.94
C LYS A 16 2.76 5.35 9.61
N ASN A 17 3.09 6.48 8.98
CA ASN A 17 2.83 7.80 9.54
C ASN A 17 1.35 8.21 9.43
N LYS A 18 0.69 7.93 8.30
CA LYS A 18 -0.70 8.32 8.03
C LYS A 18 -1.73 7.33 8.57
N HIS A 19 -1.38 6.04 8.62
CA HIS A 19 -2.25 4.96 9.06
C HIS A 19 -1.53 4.10 10.10
N PRO A 20 -1.27 4.63 11.32
CA PRO A 20 -0.58 3.89 12.38
C PRO A 20 -1.37 2.66 12.86
N GLU A 21 -2.68 2.67 12.64
CA GLU A 21 -3.64 1.57 12.86
C GLU A 21 -3.57 0.43 11.83
N ALA A 22 -2.83 0.59 10.72
CA ALA A 22 -2.69 -0.46 9.72
C ALA A 22 -1.84 -1.61 10.28
N LYS A 23 -2.38 -2.83 10.21
CA LYS A 23 -1.65 -4.04 10.62
C LYS A 23 -0.70 -4.46 9.53
N ILE A 24 0.58 -4.51 9.86
CA ILE A 24 1.64 -4.94 8.94
C ILE A 24 1.89 -6.44 9.15
N SER A 25 1.83 -7.21 8.07
CA SER A 25 2.18 -8.63 8.05
C SER A 25 3.12 -8.93 6.89
N HIS A 26 3.98 -9.94 7.06
CA HIS A 26 4.94 -10.39 6.05
C HIS A 26 4.65 -11.84 5.69
N PRO A 27 3.60 -12.11 4.88
CA PRO A 27 3.18 -13.47 4.56
C PRO A 27 4.25 -14.24 3.77
N SER A 28 5.14 -13.53 3.06
CA SER A 28 6.34 -14.10 2.46
C SER A 28 7.49 -13.10 2.57
N GLY A 29 8.74 -13.57 2.50
CA GLY A 29 9.93 -12.70 2.52
C GLY A 29 10.01 -11.71 1.34
N LEU A 30 9.11 -11.83 0.36
CA LEU A 30 9.06 -11.00 -0.84
C LEU A 30 7.87 -10.02 -0.84
N GLN A 31 6.97 -10.12 0.15
CA GLN A 31 5.73 -9.36 0.19
C GLN A 31 5.47 -8.80 1.60
N THR A 32 5.25 -7.50 1.66
CA THR A 32 4.73 -6.81 2.83
C THR A 32 3.26 -6.50 2.61
N LYS A 33 2.41 -6.99 3.50
CA LYS A 33 0.97 -6.78 3.50
C LYS A 33 0.57 -5.79 4.58
N PHE A 34 -0.30 -4.86 4.23
CA PHE A 34 -0.91 -3.88 5.12
C PHE A 34 -2.42 -4.10 5.12
N ASP A 35 -2.95 -4.46 6.28
CA ASP A 35 -4.38 -4.58 6.53
C ASP A 35 -4.87 -3.30 7.22
N PHE A 36 -5.68 -2.52 6.53
CA PHE A 36 -6.27 -1.29 7.07
C PHE A 36 -7.60 -1.61 7.77
N PRO A 37 -7.95 -0.88 8.84
CA PRO A 37 -9.21 -1.12 9.57
C PRO A 37 -10.46 -0.86 8.71
N CYS A 38 -10.34 -0.08 7.63
CA CYS A 38 -11.41 0.16 6.66
C CYS A 38 -11.69 -1.04 5.72
N GLY A 39 -11.00 -2.17 5.91
CA GLY A 39 -11.15 -3.37 5.07
C GLY A 39 -10.41 -3.28 3.74
N LEU A 40 -9.55 -2.27 3.56
CA LEU A 40 -8.58 -2.20 2.48
C LEU A 40 -7.36 -3.05 2.84
N ILE A 41 -6.82 -3.74 1.84
CA ILE A 41 -5.60 -4.53 1.96
C ILE A 41 -4.63 -4.06 0.89
N MET A 42 -3.45 -3.60 1.28
CA MET A 42 -2.37 -3.25 0.36
C MET A 42 -1.25 -4.28 0.45
N ASN A 43 -0.84 -4.82 -0.68
CA ASN A 43 0.25 -5.79 -0.78
C ASN A 43 1.36 -5.17 -1.59
N VAL A 44 2.53 -5.00 -0.99
CA VAL A 44 3.71 -4.45 -1.63
C VAL A 44 4.73 -5.57 -1.80
N PHE A 45 5.14 -5.81 -3.03
CA PHE A 45 6.15 -6.79 -3.38
C PHE A 45 7.51 -6.11 -3.48
N ASN A 46 8.57 -6.84 -3.18
CA ASN A 46 9.95 -6.36 -3.28
C ASN A 46 10.33 -5.91 -4.71
N THR A 47 9.63 -6.39 -5.73
CA THR A 47 9.77 -5.98 -7.14
C THR A 47 9.21 -4.59 -7.43
N GLY A 48 8.63 -3.92 -6.43
CA GLY A 48 7.98 -2.61 -6.58
C GLY A 48 6.51 -2.71 -7.00
N SER A 49 5.96 -3.92 -7.18
CA SER A 49 4.54 -4.09 -7.46
C SER A 49 3.70 -3.84 -6.21
N VAL A 50 2.60 -3.11 -6.33
CA VAL A 50 1.64 -2.80 -5.28
C VAL A 50 0.25 -3.25 -5.73
N ASN A 51 -0.36 -4.13 -4.95
CA ASN A 51 -1.69 -4.66 -5.20
C ASN A 51 -2.64 -4.28 -4.07
N PHE A 52 -3.72 -3.58 -4.43
CA PHE A 52 -4.82 -3.27 -3.53
C PHE A 52 -5.92 -4.34 -3.66
N GLN A 53 -6.41 -4.84 -2.53
CA GLN A 53 -7.47 -5.84 -2.41
C GLN A 53 -8.47 -5.38 -1.33
N GLY A 54 -9.71 -5.89 -1.35
CA GLY A 54 -10.77 -5.51 -0.40
C GLY A 54 -11.76 -4.49 -0.96
N LYS A 55 -12.57 -3.87 -0.09
CA LYS A 55 -13.58 -2.88 -0.51
C LYS A 55 -12.90 -1.61 -1.02
N SER A 56 -12.59 -1.61 -2.31
CA SER A 56 -11.88 -0.53 -3.03
C SER A 56 -12.84 0.52 -3.60
N PHE A 57 -14.12 0.19 -3.79
CA PHE A 57 -15.05 0.98 -4.59
C PHE A 57 -15.49 2.33 -3.97
N GLU A 58 -15.25 2.55 -2.68
CA GLU A 58 -15.60 3.82 -1.98
C GLU A 58 -14.47 4.36 -1.08
N ASN A 59 -13.30 3.72 -1.04
CA ASN A 59 -12.28 4.01 -0.04
C ASN A 59 -11.33 5.13 -0.49
N HIS A 60 -11.53 6.34 0.05
CA HIS A 60 -10.61 7.49 -0.10
C HIS A 60 -9.14 7.13 0.18
N THR A 61 -8.91 6.21 1.13
CA THR A 61 -7.57 5.69 1.47
C THR A 61 -6.86 5.07 0.26
N MET A 62 -7.56 4.35 -0.61
CA MET A 62 -6.94 3.77 -1.80
C MET A 62 -6.51 4.87 -2.76
N SER A 63 -7.39 5.83 -3.06
CA SER A 63 -7.07 6.96 -3.94
C SER A 63 -5.86 7.77 -3.43
N ASP A 64 -5.80 8.04 -2.13
CA ASP A 64 -4.65 8.71 -1.51
C ASP A 64 -3.36 7.91 -1.69
N LEU A 65 -3.39 6.59 -1.47
CA LEU A 65 -2.22 5.72 -1.65
C LEU A 65 -1.79 5.63 -3.12
N VAL A 66 -2.73 5.58 -4.06
CA VAL A 66 -2.43 5.64 -5.50
C VAL A 66 -1.76 6.96 -5.85
N ASN A 67 -2.31 8.09 -5.40
CA ASN A 67 -1.73 9.42 -5.64
C ASN A 67 -0.30 9.53 -5.09
N VAL A 68 -0.05 8.97 -3.91
CA VAL A 68 1.29 8.93 -3.31
C VAL A 68 2.24 8.09 -4.13
N ILE A 69 1.80 6.91 -4.61
CA ILE A 69 2.62 6.06 -5.49
C ILE A 69 2.95 6.80 -6.80
N GLU A 70 1.98 7.49 -7.40
CA GLU A 70 2.22 8.30 -8.59
C GLU A 70 3.19 9.47 -8.33
N ALA A 71 3.07 10.13 -7.18
CA ALA A 71 3.99 11.19 -6.77
C ALA A 71 5.42 10.67 -6.52
N ILE A 72 5.57 9.47 -5.96
CA ILE A 72 6.87 8.79 -5.76
C ILE A 72 7.50 8.40 -7.10
N ASN A 73 6.69 8.06 -8.10
CA ASN A 73 7.17 7.65 -9.41
C ASN A 73 7.55 8.82 -10.33
N ARG A 74 7.14 10.04 -9.98
CA ARG A 74 7.43 11.28 -10.73
C ARG A 74 8.85 11.77 -10.50
#